data_AF-A0A1E3ANV8-F1
#
_entry.id   AF-A0A1E3ANV8-F1
#
_cell.length_a   1.000
_cell.length_b   1.000
_cell.length_c   1.000
_cell.angle_alpha   90.00
_cell.angle_beta   90.00
_cell.angle_gamma   90.00
#
_symmetry.space_group_name_H-M   'P 1'
#
loop_
_entity.id
_entity.type
_entity.pdbx_description
1 polymer ?
#
loop_
_entity_poly.entity_id
_entity_poly.type
_entity_poly.pdbx_seq_one_letter_code
_entity_poly.pdbx_strand_id
1 'polypeptide(L)'
;MVSCYLIHNLKNSDYTLLCTSGQPRSVAQVLIPYILAGGAEVCYNGDIASDGICIADRLWKKFGDHVHIWRMSPADYVKSLSKEKIGDIGRTKLENISHPILKKTAECMKEKQLAGYQENMLKELLKDMKN
;
A
#
# COMPACT_ATOMS: atom_id res chain seq x y z
N MET A 1 13.47 -2.40 1.62
CA MET A 1 14.14 -1.15 2.04
C MET A 1 13.28 -0.40 3.05
N VAL A 2 12.00 -0.18 2.77
CA VAL A 2 11.08 0.58 3.65
C VAL A 2 10.90 -0.04 5.04
N SER A 3 10.60 -1.34 5.15
CA SER A 3 10.39 -1.98 6.46
C SER A 3 11.61 -1.86 7.38
N CYS A 4 12.82 -2.02 6.82
CA CYS A 4 14.07 -1.84 7.56
C CYS A 4 14.23 -0.40 8.08
N TYR A 5 13.92 0.59 7.23
CA TYR A 5 13.95 2.01 7.61
C TYR A 5 12.98 2.29 8.76
N LEU A 6 11.73 1.82 8.66
CA LEU A 6 10.71 2.03 9.69
C LEU A 6 11.13 1.36 11.01
N ILE A 7 11.52 0.08 10.98
CA ILE A 7 11.98 -0.66 12.17
C ILE A 7 13.15 0.08 12.86
N HIS A 8 14.12 0.57 12.09
CA HIS A 8 15.27 1.27 12.64
C HIS A 8 14.89 2.57 13.37
N ASN A 9 13.87 3.28 12.89
CA ASN A 9 13.49 4.61 13.36
C ASN A 9 12.34 4.61 14.39
N LEU A 10 11.66 3.49 14.60
CA LEU A 10 10.49 3.34 15.48
C LEU A 10 10.81 2.70 16.84
N LYS A 11 12.10 2.57 17.21
CA LYS A 11 12.57 1.89 18.43
C LYS A 11 11.59 2.02 19.61
N ASN A 12 10.99 0.88 20.02
CA ASN A 12 9.98 0.73 21.08
C ASN A 12 8.57 1.28 20.78
N SER A 13 8.08 1.11 19.54
CA SER A 13 6.67 1.37 19.21
C SER A 13 5.77 0.15 19.38
N ASP A 14 4.51 0.34 19.75
CA ASP A 14 3.50 -0.72 19.87
C ASP A 14 2.97 -1.24 18.51
N TYR A 15 3.60 -0.86 17.39
CA TYR A 15 3.21 -1.29 16.05
C TYR A 15 3.86 -2.63 15.66
N THR A 16 3.05 -3.50 15.04
CA THR A 16 3.55 -4.68 14.33
C THR A 16 3.76 -4.34 12.86
N LEU A 17 4.98 -4.54 12.36
CA LEU A 17 5.30 -4.39 10.93
C LEU A 17 5.35 -5.75 10.25
N LEU A 18 4.42 -6.01 9.33
CA LEU A 18 4.38 -7.23 8.52
C LEU A 18 4.75 -6.92 7.06
N CYS A 19 5.92 -7.40 6.63
CA CYS A 19 6.31 -7.34 5.22
C CYS A 19 5.92 -8.63 4.49
N THR A 20 5.24 -8.49 3.36
CA THR A 20 4.80 -9.63 2.51
C THR A 20 5.63 -9.79 1.24
N SER A 21 6.59 -8.89 1.00
CA SER A 21 7.44 -8.86 -0.20
C SER A 21 6.65 -8.93 -1.51
N GLY A 22 5.58 -8.13 -1.60
CA GLY A 22 4.67 -8.07 -2.74
C GLY A 22 3.33 -8.72 -2.45
N GLN A 23 2.79 -9.49 -3.40
CA GLN A 23 1.50 -10.16 -3.25
C GLN A 23 1.52 -11.12 -2.05
N PRO A 24 0.62 -10.95 -1.05
CA PRO A 24 0.51 -11.89 0.07
C PRO A 24 0.31 -13.32 -0.42
N ARG A 25 1.25 -14.20 -0.08
CA ARG A 25 1.21 -15.65 -0.34
C ARG A 25 0.37 -16.38 0.71
N SER A 26 0.19 -17.69 0.57
CA SER A 26 -0.74 -18.50 1.35
C SER A 26 -0.63 -18.28 2.87
N VAL A 27 0.58 -18.29 3.43
CA VAL A 27 0.79 -18.10 4.87
C VAL A 27 0.34 -16.71 5.32
N ALA A 28 0.72 -15.65 4.61
CA ALA A 28 0.30 -14.28 4.94
C ALA A 28 -1.22 -14.12 4.81
N GLN A 29 -1.85 -14.76 3.82
CA GLN A 29 -3.30 -14.72 3.65
C GLN A 29 -4.08 -15.44 4.76
N VAL A 30 -3.47 -16.46 5.38
CA VAL A 30 -4.01 -17.16 6.56
C VAL A 30 -3.76 -16.34 7.83
N LEU A 31 -2.60 -15.70 7.95
CA LEU A 31 -2.21 -14.91 9.12
C LEU A 31 -3.09 -13.67 9.31
N ILE A 32 -3.42 -12.93 8.25
CA ILE A 32 -4.21 -11.68 8.33
C ILE A 32 -5.54 -11.89 9.08
N PRO A 33 -6.37 -12.90 8.76
CA PRO A 33 -7.57 -13.22 9.54
C PRO A 33 -7.32 -13.41 11.05
N TYR A 34 -6.24 -14.08 11.46
CA TYR A 34 -5.92 -14.27 12.87
C TYR A 34 -5.53 -12.95 13.55
N ILE A 35 -4.79 -12.08 12.86
CA ILE A 35 -4.45 -10.74 13.36
C ILE A 35 -5.74 -9.93 13.57
N LEU A 36 -6.65 -9.94 12.58
CA LEU A 36 -7.93 -9.25 12.66
C LEU A 36 -8.82 -9.81 13.78
N ALA A 37 -8.87 -11.14 13.95
CA ALA A 37 -9.63 -11.79 15.02
C ALA A 37 -9.07 -11.46 16.42
N GLY A 38 -7.79 -11.11 16.51
CA GLY A 38 -7.17 -10.58 17.73
C GLY A 38 -7.57 -9.14 18.07
N GLY A 39 -8.39 -8.49 17.24
CA GLY A 39 -8.85 -7.12 17.45
C GLY A 39 -7.86 -6.05 17.00
N ALA A 40 -6.79 -6.42 16.29
CA ALA A 40 -5.83 -5.46 15.77
C ALA A 40 -6.39 -4.75 14.52
N GLU A 41 -6.15 -3.44 14.44
CA GLU A 41 -6.36 -2.67 13.21
C GLU A 41 -5.23 -2.97 12.21
N VAL A 42 -5.60 -3.20 10.95
CA VAL A 42 -4.62 -3.50 9.90
C VAL A 42 -4.61 -2.37 8.87
N CYS A 43 -3.45 -1.72 8.75
CA CYS A 43 -3.19 -0.71 7.72
C CYS A 43 -2.29 -1.31 6.64
N TYR A 44 -2.67 -1.18 5.37
CA TYR A 44 -1.87 -1.59 4.22
C TYR A 44 -1.26 -0.39 3.50
N ASN A 45 0.05 -0.44 3.26
CA ASN A 45 0.76 0.46 2.38
C ASN A 45 1.69 -0.35 1.46
N GLY A 46 1.87 0.13 0.23
CA GLY A 46 2.79 -0.42 -0.74
C GLY A 46 3.05 0.58 -1.87
N ASP A 47 3.81 0.17 -2.86
CA ASP A 47 4.08 1.01 -4.03
C ASP A 47 2.79 1.44 -4.74
N ILE A 48 2.76 2.70 -5.18
CA ILE A 48 1.70 3.24 -6.03
C ILE A 48 2.07 2.91 -7.48
N ALA A 49 2.19 1.61 -7.74
CA ALA A 49 2.39 0.99 -9.05
C ALA A 49 1.21 0.05 -9.33
N SER A 50 1.08 -0.40 -10.59
CA SER A 50 -0.07 -1.22 -11.01
C SER A 50 -0.30 -2.44 -10.11
N ASP A 51 0.77 -3.15 -9.74
CA ASP A 51 0.67 -4.31 -8.84
C ASP A 51 0.37 -3.94 -7.40
N GLY A 52 0.99 -2.89 -6.86
CA GLY A 52 0.73 -2.44 -5.48
C GLY A 52 -0.72 -1.96 -5.28
N ILE A 53 -1.26 -1.21 -6.24
CA ILE A 53 -2.68 -0.82 -6.26
C ILE A 53 -3.60 -2.05 -6.31
N CYS A 54 -3.27 -3.05 -7.14
CA CYS A 54 -4.06 -4.27 -7.20
C CYS A 54 -4.00 -5.09 -5.92
N ILE A 55 -2.86 -5.14 -5.23
CA ILE A 55 -2.72 -5.82 -3.94
C ILE A 55 -3.59 -5.13 -2.90
N ALA A 56 -3.51 -3.81 -2.80
CA ALA A 56 -4.31 -2.99 -1.90
C ALA A 56 -5.82 -3.23 -2.12
N ASP A 57 -6.26 -3.14 -3.38
CA ASP A 57 -7.67 -3.36 -3.75
C ASP A 57 -8.16 -4.78 -3.45
N ARG A 58 -7.32 -5.81 -3.70
CA ARG A 58 -7.65 -7.20 -3.34
C ARG A 58 -7.76 -7.42 -1.84
N LEU A 59 -6.87 -6.82 -1.04
CA LEU A 59 -6.92 -6.90 0.41
C LEU A 59 -8.21 -6.25 0.94
N TRP A 60 -8.52 -5.04 0.46
CA TRP A 60 -9.76 -4.36 0.83
C TRP A 60 -11.01 -5.14 0.38
N LYS A 61 -11.05 -5.67 -0.85
CA LYS A 61 -12.18 -6.52 -1.30
C LYS A 61 -12.40 -7.75 -0.42
N LYS A 62 -11.32 -8.33 0.10
CA LYS A 62 -11.37 -9.55 0.92
C LYS A 62 -11.78 -9.27 2.37
N PHE A 63 -11.31 -8.15 2.94
CA PHE A 63 -11.43 -7.87 4.37
C PHE A 63 -12.28 -6.64 4.69
N GLY A 64 -12.76 -5.91 3.68
CA GLY A 64 -13.57 -4.71 3.82
C GLY A 64 -12.89 -3.65 4.67
N ASP A 65 -13.69 -3.02 5.54
CA ASP A 65 -13.24 -1.93 6.42
C ASP A 65 -12.31 -2.39 7.56
N HIS A 66 -12.06 -3.70 7.69
CA HIS A 66 -11.06 -4.22 8.63
C HIS A 66 -9.62 -4.02 8.14
N VAL A 67 -9.41 -3.69 6.85
CA VAL A 67 -8.10 -3.32 6.31
C VAL A 67 -8.14 -1.92 5.71
N HIS A 68 -7.41 -1.00 6.33
CA HIS A 68 -7.35 0.39 5.92
C HIS A 68 -6.24 0.61 4.88
N ILE A 69 -6.60 1.25 3.76
CA ILE A 69 -5.63 1.68 2.76
C ILE A 69 -4.90 2.93 3.26
N TRP A 70 -3.61 2.80 3.56
CA TRP A 70 -2.80 3.84 4.19
C TRP A 70 -1.82 4.47 3.19
N ARG A 71 -1.82 5.80 3.09
CA ARG A 71 -0.91 6.60 2.24
C ARG A 71 -0.88 6.18 0.76
N MET A 72 -2.05 5.92 0.17
CA MET A 72 -2.20 5.59 -1.25
C MET A 72 -3.24 6.46 -1.97
N SER A 73 -3.47 7.68 -1.49
CA SER A 73 -4.36 8.66 -2.14
C SER A 73 -3.70 9.32 -3.37
N PRO A 74 -4.45 10.08 -4.19
CA PRO A 74 -3.85 10.87 -5.28
C PRO A 74 -2.76 11.85 -4.80
N ALA A 75 -2.91 12.41 -3.60
CA ALA A 75 -1.90 13.31 -3.03
C ALA A 75 -0.62 12.54 -2.64
N ASP A 76 -0.77 11.32 -2.12
CA ASP A 76 0.37 10.44 -1.83
C ASP A 76 1.04 9.97 -3.12
N TYR A 77 0.26 9.70 -4.17
CA TYR A 77 0.80 9.37 -5.50
C TYR A 77 1.75 10.45 -6.01
N VAL A 78 1.32 11.71 -5.97
CA VAL A 78 2.16 12.84 -6.42
C VAL A 78 3.48 12.90 -5.63
N LYS A 79 3.47 12.64 -4.32
CA LYS A 79 4.68 12.60 -3.48
C LYS A 79 5.56 11.39 -3.78
N SER A 80 4.96 10.28 -4.17
CA SER A 80 5.65 9.02 -4.43
C SER A 80 6.28 8.92 -5.83
N LEU A 81 5.99 9.85 -6.74
CA LEU A 81 6.34 9.76 -8.16
C LEU A 81 7.82 9.38 -8.38
N SER A 82 8.02 8.33 -9.16
CA SER A 82 9.32 7.90 -9.65
C SER A 82 9.55 8.35 -11.11
N LYS A 83 10.67 7.92 -11.69
CA LYS A 83 10.94 8.05 -13.14
C LYS A 83 10.51 6.81 -13.93
N GLU A 84 10.05 5.75 -13.26
CA GLU A 84 9.67 4.49 -13.91
C GLU A 84 8.30 4.62 -14.57
N LYS A 85 8.21 4.19 -15.83
CA LYS A 85 6.96 4.21 -16.59
C LYS A 85 6.14 2.96 -16.33
N ILE A 86 4.82 3.10 -16.23
CA ILE A 86 3.91 1.96 -16.30
C ILE A 86 3.64 1.59 -17.75
N GLY A 87 3.88 0.33 -18.11
CA GLY A 87 3.54 -0.19 -19.43
C GLY A 87 2.05 -0.48 -19.61
N ASP A 88 1.66 -0.87 -20.82
CA ASP A 88 0.27 -1.11 -21.20
C ASP A 88 -0.42 -2.16 -20.31
N ILE A 89 0.27 -3.26 -20.01
CA ILE A 89 -0.21 -4.30 -19.08
C ILE A 89 -0.52 -3.71 -17.70
N GLY A 90 0.33 -2.79 -17.22
CA GLY A 90 0.12 -2.10 -15.96
C GLY A 90 -1.11 -1.19 -16.00
N ARG A 91 -1.40 -0.54 -17.14
CA ARG A 91 -2.59 0.29 -17.31
C ARG A 91 -3.88 -0.53 -17.31
N THR A 92 -3.90 -1.69 -17.96
CA THR A 92 -5.06 -2.59 -17.97
C THR A 92 -5.39 -3.08 -16.56
N LYS A 93 -4.38 -3.39 -15.73
CA LYS A 93 -4.59 -3.78 -14.32
C LYS A 93 -5.36 -2.71 -13.52
N LEU A 94 -5.23 -1.43 -13.87
CA LEU A 94 -5.87 -0.30 -13.19
C LEU A 94 -7.35 -0.09 -13.58
N GLU A 95 -7.91 -0.89 -14.48
CA GLU A 95 -9.32 -0.75 -14.91
C GLU A 95 -10.32 -1.31 -13.90
N ASN A 96 -9.94 -2.33 -13.14
CA ASN A 96 -10.85 -3.10 -12.28
C ASN A 96 -10.72 -2.78 -10.77
N ILE A 97 -10.22 -1.57 -10.45
CA ILE A 97 -10.05 -1.11 -9.08
C ILE A 97 -11.40 -0.66 -8.50
N SER A 98 -11.78 -1.20 -7.36
CA SER A 98 -13.07 -0.94 -6.72
C SER A 98 -12.98 0.00 -5.53
N HIS A 99 -11.87 -0.01 -4.78
CA HIS A 99 -11.71 0.87 -3.64
C HIS A 99 -11.77 2.35 -4.07
N PRO A 100 -12.64 3.20 -3.48
CA PRO A 100 -12.91 4.55 -3.99
C PRO A 100 -11.68 5.45 -4.09
N ILE A 101 -10.79 5.41 -3.08
CA ILE A 101 -9.57 6.23 -3.09
C ILE A 101 -8.57 5.69 -4.11
N LEU A 102 -8.43 4.36 -4.20
CA LEU A 102 -7.47 3.75 -5.12
C LEU A 102 -7.90 3.94 -6.57
N LYS A 103 -9.21 3.99 -6.84
CA LYS A 103 -9.75 4.29 -8.16
C LYS A 103 -9.34 5.69 -8.62
N LYS A 104 -9.46 6.70 -7.75
CA LYS A 104 -8.96 8.06 -8.02
C LYS A 104 -7.44 8.07 -8.24
N THR A 105 -6.69 7.34 -7.42
CA THR A 105 -5.24 7.21 -7.58
C THR A 105 -4.88 6.56 -8.92
N ALA A 106 -5.61 5.51 -9.31
CA ALA A 106 -5.45 4.81 -10.58
C ALA A 106 -5.73 5.71 -11.80
N GLU A 107 -6.69 6.63 -11.72
CA GLU A 107 -6.96 7.64 -12.74
C GLU A 107 -5.74 8.57 -12.91
N CYS A 108 -5.20 9.12 -11.81
CA CYS A 108 -3.98 9.93 -11.88
C CYS A 108 -2.78 9.16 -12.45
N MET A 109 -2.66 7.86 -12.14
CA MET A 109 -1.61 7.01 -12.69
C MET A 109 -1.77 6.79 -14.20
N LYS A 110 -3.00 6.64 -14.70
CA LYS A 110 -3.26 6.52 -16.14
C LYS A 110 -2.89 7.79 -16.91
N GLU A 111 -3.08 8.95 -16.30
CA GLU A 111 -2.69 10.24 -16.88
C GLU A 111 -1.17 10.43 -16.92
N LYS A 112 -0.48 10.20 -15.80
CA LYS A 112 0.96 10.45 -15.68
C LYS A 112 1.82 9.33 -16.25
N GLN A 113 1.30 8.11 -16.27
CA GLN A 113 1.99 6.90 -16.74
C GLN A 113 3.30 6.60 -16.01
N LEU A 114 3.39 7.00 -14.74
CA LEU A 114 4.56 6.77 -13.88
C LEU A 114 4.18 5.94 -12.65
N ALA A 115 5.07 5.06 -12.23
CA ALA A 115 4.98 4.37 -10.96
C ALA A 115 5.36 5.30 -9.79
N GLY A 116 4.74 5.10 -8.64
CA GLY A 116 5.11 5.74 -7.38
C GLY A 116 5.74 4.74 -6.42
N TYR A 117 6.86 5.11 -5.80
CA TYR A 117 7.61 4.25 -4.86
C TYR A 117 7.37 4.63 -3.42
N GLN A 118 7.25 3.61 -2.58
CA GLN A 118 7.08 3.76 -1.14
C GLN A 118 8.28 4.48 -0.50
N GLU A 119 9.50 4.26 -1.02
CA GLU A 119 10.75 4.90 -0.58
C GLU A 119 10.70 6.43 -0.64
N ASN A 120 9.89 6.99 -1.55
CA ASN A 120 9.78 8.45 -1.69
C ASN A 120 8.93 9.09 -0.58
N MET A 121 8.24 8.28 0.23
CA MET A 121 7.33 8.73 1.29
C MET A 121 7.76 8.28 2.69
N LEU A 122 9.02 7.89 2.87
CA LEU A 122 9.51 7.34 4.15
C LEU A 122 9.30 8.28 5.35
N LYS A 123 9.42 9.60 5.13
CA LYS A 123 9.25 10.59 6.20
C LYS A 123 7.80 10.72 6.63
N GLU A 124 6.86 10.71 5.67
CA GLU A 124 5.42 10.74 5.91
C GLU A 124 4.96 9.48 6.64
N LEU A 125 5.39 8.30 6.17
CA LEU A 125 5.06 7.03 6.80
C LEU A 125 5.57 6.97 8.25
N LEU A 126 6.82 7.40 8.47
CA LEU A 126 7.39 7.45 9.81
C LEU A 126 6.68 8.46 10.71
N LYS A 127 6.26 9.62 10.16
CA LYS A 127 5.55 10.64 10.91
C LYS A 127 4.19 10.13 11.41
N ASP A 128 3.45 9.44 10.56
CA ASP A 128 2.14 8.86 10.93
C ASP A 128 2.27 7.84 12.06
N MET A 129 3.31 7.00 12.02
CA MET A 129 3.56 5.99 13.05
C MET A 129 4.16 6.54 14.35
N LYS A 130 4.47 7.84 14.43
CA LYS A 130 4.97 8.49 15.66
C LYS A 130 3.93 9.35 16.36
N ASN A 131 2.81 9.63 15.70
CA ASN A 131 1.69 10.38 16.25
C ASN A 131 0.62 9.41 16.75
#